data_AF-A0AAV6XTZ1-F1
#
_entry.id   AF-A0AAV6XTZ1-F1
#
_cell.length_a   1.000
_cell.length_b   1.000
_cell.length_c   1.000
_cell.angle_alpha   90.00
_cell.angle_beta   90.00
_cell.angle_gamma   90.00
#
_symmetry.space_group_name_H-M   'P 1'
#
loop_
_entity.id
_entity.type
_entity.pdbx_description
1 polymer ?
#
loop_
_entity_poly.entity_id
_entity_poly.type
_entity_poly.pdbx_seq_one_letter_code
_entity_poly.pdbx_strand_id
1 'polypeptide(L)' 'MQFIYVLPGSYYLVDVGYTNGERFLTPFRGQRYHLDDWSERHQPTTTEEFFNMKHSSARNVIERMYAGI' A
#
# COMPACT_ATOMS: atom_id res chain seq x y z
N MET A 1 -16.68 1.81 -19.23
CA MET A 1 -15.67 1.92 -18.15
C MET A 1 -16.42 2.26 -16.88
N GLN A 2 -16.39 1.38 -15.88
CA GLN A 2 -17.09 1.61 -14.62
C GLN A 2 -16.22 2.53 -13.76
N PHE A 3 -16.68 3.75 -13.52
CA PHE A 3 -16.07 4.63 -12.54
C PHE A 3 -16.28 3.99 -11.17
N ILE A 4 -15.20 3.48 -10.58
CA ILE A 4 -15.20 3.05 -9.18
C ILE A 4 -15.47 4.32 -8.37
N TYR A 5 -16.68 4.44 -7.83
CA TYR A 5 -17.05 5.58 -6.98
C TYR A 5 -16.32 5.45 -5.65
N VAL A 6 -15.25 6.21 -5.46
CA VAL A 6 -14.59 6.33 -4.15
C VAL A 6 -15.43 7.28 -3.30
N LEU A 7 -15.83 6.86 -2.10
CA LEU A 7 -16.54 7.76 -1.17
C LEU A 7 -15.68 9.00 -0.87
N PRO A 8 -16.25 10.21 -0.80
CA PRO A 8 -15.52 11.40 -0.38
C PRO A 8 -14.84 11.19 0.97
N GLY A 9 -13.55 11.52 1.06
CA GLY A 9 -12.73 11.31 2.26
C GLY A 9 -12.14 9.91 2.43
N SER A 10 -12.38 9.00 1.48
CA SER A 10 -11.76 7.66 1.46
C SER A 10 -10.72 7.52 0.35
N TYR A 11 -9.79 6.59 0.55
CA TYR A 11 -8.74 6.22 -0.40
C TYR A 11 -8.74 4.71 -0.60
N TYR A 12 -8.46 4.25 -1.82
CA TYR A 12 -8.22 2.85 -2.10
C TYR A 12 -6.74 2.52 -1.99
N LEU A 13 -6.44 1.48 -1.20
CA LEU A 13 -5.13 0.85 -1.19
C LEU A 13 -5.03 -0.06 -2.42
N VAL A 14 -4.08 0.19 -3.32
CA VAL A 14 -3.96 -0.54 -4.59
C VAL A 14 -2.55 -1.07 -4.84
N ASP A 15 -2.46 -2.05 -5.74
CA ASP A 15 -1.22 -2.66 -6.18
C ASP A 15 -0.36 -1.76 -7.08
N VAL A 16 0.92 -2.13 -7.19
CA VAL A 16 1.93 -1.45 -8.03
C VAL A 16 1.59 -1.42 -9.53
N GLY A 17 0.66 -2.29 -9.96
CA GLY A 17 0.15 -2.33 -11.33
C GLY A 17 -0.77 -1.17 -11.71
N TYR A 18 -1.25 -0.40 -10.73
CA TYR A 18 -2.07 0.79 -10.96
C TYR A 18 -1.21 2.05 -11.05
N THR A 19 -1.72 3.07 -11.75
CA THR A 19 -1.13 4.40 -11.73
C THR A 19 -1.52 5.11 -10.43
N ASN A 20 -0.55 5.72 -9.76
CA ASN A 20 -0.84 6.57 -8.60
C ASN A 20 -1.70 7.74 -9.07
N GLY A 21 -2.82 7.99 -8.39
CA GLY A 21 -3.83 8.93 -8.86
C GLY A 21 -4.66 9.45 -7.70
N GLU A 22 -5.53 10.43 -7.98
CA GLU A 22 -6.41 10.95 -6.95
C GLU A 22 -7.22 9.81 -6.33
N ARG A 23 -7.09 9.64 -5.01
CA ARG A 23 -7.74 8.60 -4.19
C ARG A 23 -7.21 7.17 -4.33
N PHE A 24 -6.13 6.95 -5.07
CA PHE A 24 -5.47 5.66 -5.19
C PHE A 24 -4.09 5.72 -4.52
N LEU A 25 -3.85 4.83 -3.57
CA LEU A 25 -2.60 4.73 -2.84
C LEU A 25 -1.80 3.54 -3.35
N THR A 26 -0.98 3.78 -4.37
CA THR A 26 -0.01 2.78 -4.87
C THR A 26 1.30 2.88 -4.08
N PRO A 27 2.04 1.78 -3.88
CA PRO A 27 3.36 1.86 -3.27
C PRO A 27 4.34 2.68 -4.14
N PHE A 28 5.27 3.37 -3.50
CA PHE A 28 6.37 4.05 -4.17
C PHE A 28 7.32 3.02 -4.80
N ARG A 29 7.61 3.20 -6.09
CA ARG A 29 8.50 2.32 -6.85
C ARG A 29 9.96 2.63 -6.53
N GLY A 30 10.82 1.62 -6.61
CA GLY A 30 12.26 1.77 -6.34
C GLY A 30 12.62 1.87 -4.85
N GLN A 31 11.61 1.83 -3.97
CA GLN A 31 11.77 1.76 -2.53
C GLN A 31 11.45 0.35 -2.04
N ARG A 32 11.97 0.03 -0.86
CA ARG A 32 11.70 -1.23 -0.18
C ARG A 32 10.20 -1.36 0.15
N TYR A 33 9.66 -2.58 0.14
CA TYR A 33 8.20 -2.79 0.24
C TYR A 33 7.80 -3.98 1.11
N HIS A 34 8.51 -5.10 1.02
CA HIS A 34 8.07 -6.34 1.65
C HIS A 34 8.10 -6.22 3.17
N LEU A 35 7.15 -6.87 3.85
CA LEU A 35 7.05 -6.77 5.31
C LEU A 35 8.31 -7.32 6.00
N ASP A 36 8.91 -8.35 5.42
CA ASP A 36 10.12 -9.00 5.93
C ASP A 36 11.36 -8.12 5.84
N ASP A 37 11.29 -7.04 5.06
CA ASP A 37 12.40 -6.09 4.93
C ASP A 37 12.53 -5.16 6.16
N TRP A 38 11.50 -5.07 7.02
CA TRP A 38 11.44 -4.13 8.14
C TRP A 38 11.73 -4.81 9.48
N SER A 39 12.58 -4.19 10.30
CA SER A 39 12.80 -4.60 11.69
C SER A 39 13.24 -3.42 12.55
N GLU A 40 13.36 -3.60 13.87
CA GLU A 40 13.87 -2.55 14.77
C GLU A 40 15.23 -1.98 14.34
N ARG A 41 16.06 -2.82 13.71
CA ARG A 41 17.39 -2.44 13.18
C ARG A 41 17.33 -1.90 11.75
N HIS A 42 16.26 -2.15 11.01
CA HIS A 42 16.07 -1.75 9.62
C HIS A 42 14.78 -0.94 9.47
N GLN A 43 14.73 0.19 10.16
CA GLN A 43 13.60 1.12 10.08
C GLN A 43 13.62 1.90 8.75
N PRO A 44 12.45 2.38 8.29
CA PRO A 44 12.38 3.31 7.16
C PRO A 44 13.26 4.53 7.38
N THR A 45 14.02 4.89 6.36
CA THR A 45 14.90 6.07 6.35
C THR A 45 14.30 7.24 5.57
N THR A 46 13.37 6.95 4.66
CA THR A 46 12.67 7.96 3.85
C THR A 46 11.17 7.94 4.11
N THR A 47 10.49 9.04 3.79
CA THR A 47 9.03 9.12 3.86
C THR A 47 8.36 8.11 2.92
N GLU A 48 8.98 7.82 1.76
CA GLU A 48 8.48 6.85 0.80
C GLU A 48 8.59 5.41 1.34
N GLU A 49 9.71 5.06 1.97
CA GLU A 49 9.88 3.77 2.67
C GLU A 49 8.87 3.64 3.81
N PHE A 50 8.66 4.71 4.58
CA PHE A 50 7.70 4.69 5.68
C PHE A 50 6.27 4.48 5.18
N PHE A 51 5.91 5.13 4.07
CA PHE A 51 4.64 4.90 3.39
C PHE A 51 4.51 3.46 2.91
N ASN A 52 5.53 2.92 2.23
CA ASN A 52 5.52 1.55 1.73
C ASN A 52 5.40 0.51 2.85
N MET A 53 6.08 0.71 3.98
CA MET A 53 5.95 -0.14 5.17
C MET A 53 4.52 -0.14 5.71
N LYS A 54 3.86 1.03 5.79
CA LYS A 54 2.46 1.12 6.20
C LYS A 54 1.51 0.50 5.18
N HIS A 55 1.78 0.71 3.89
CA HIS A 55 1.01 0.15 2.78
C HIS A 55 1.03 -1.38 2.81
N SER A 56 2.22 -2.00 2.88
CA SER A 56 2.36 -3.45 2.92
C SER A 56 1.76 -4.07 4.18
N SER A 57 1.84 -3.38 5.32
CA SER A 57 1.16 -3.79 6.56
C SER A 57 -0.35 -3.84 6.40
N ALA A 58 -0.96 -2.77 5.85
CA ALA A 58 -2.39 -2.72 5.60
C ALA A 58 -2.83 -3.77 4.58
N ARG A 59 -2.05 -3.94 3.50
CA ARG A 59 -2.30 -4.96 2.48
C ARG A 59 -2.31 -6.37 3.07
N ASN A 60 -1.32 -6.72 3.89
CA ASN A 60 -1.24 -8.03 4.53
C ASN A 60 -2.48 -8.33 5.41
N VAL A 61 -3.03 -7.32 6.10
CA VAL A 61 -4.28 -7.49 6.85
C VAL A 61 -5.45 -7.81 5.90
N ILE A 62 -5.58 -7.07 4.81
CA ILE A 62 -6.64 -7.28 3.81
C ILE A 62 -6.49 -8.67 3.17
N GLU A 63 -5.31 -9.04 2.71
CA GLU A 63 -5.05 -10.36 2.12
C GLU A 63 -5.35 -11.47 3.12
N ARG A 64 -4.95 -11.35 4.39
CA ARG A 64 -5.30 -12.35 5.41
C ARG A 64 -6.80 -12.47 5.69
N MET A 65 -7.57 -11.40 5.48
CA MET A 65 -9.03 -11.41 5.67
C MET A 65 -9.78 -11.96 4.47
N TYR A 66 -9.30 -11.71 3.25
CA TYR A 66 -10.06 -11.97 2.02
C TYR A 66 -9.43 -12.99 1.06
N ALA A 67 -8.15 -13.36 1.23
CA ALA A 67 -7.47 -14.30 0.32
C ALA A 67 -7.87 -15.78 0.52
N GLY A 68 -8.75 -16.07 1.49
CA GLY A 68 -9.33 -17.39 1.72
C GLY A 68 -10.73 -17.58 1.13
N ILE A 69 -11.22 -16.62 0.34
CA ILE A 69 -12.51 -16.65 -0.37
C ILE A 69 -12.23 -16.88 -1.86
#